data_AF-A0A1A8GYU8-F1
#
_entry.id   AF-A0A1A8GYU8-F1
#
_cell.length_a   1.000
_cell.length_b   1.000
_cell.length_c   1.000
_cell.angle_alpha   90.00
_cell.angle_beta   90.00
_cell.angle_gamma   90.00
#
_symmetry.space_group_name_H-M   'P 1'
#
loop_
_entity.id
_entity.type
_entity.pdbx_description
1 polymer ?
#
loop_
_entity_poly.entity_id
_entity_poly.type
_entity_poly.pdbx_seq_one_letter_code
_entity_poly.pdbx_strand_id
1 'polypeptide(L)'
;METLESELTCPICLELFEDPLLLPCAHSLCFNCAHRILVSHCTPSEPIQSIGAFQCPTCRYVITLNQRGLEGLKRNVTLQNIIDRYQKASLSGPNSPNETRRERVAPEKTAMTSPSDPVQCQFCEQ
;
A
#
# COMPACT_ATOMS: atom_id res chain seq x y z
N MET A 1 -19.37 10.19 9.99
CA MET A 1 -18.98 9.76 8.64
C MET A 1 -17.48 9.62 8.66
N GLU A 2 -16.96 8.42 8.44
CA GLU A 2 -15.51 8.20 8.35
C GLU A 2 -15.01 8.87 7.06
N THR A 3 -13.88 9.58 7.15
CA THR A 3 -13.25 10.23 5.99
C THR A 3 -12.21 9.30 5.40
N LEU A 4 -11.94 9.41 4.10
CA LEU A 4 -10.87 8.64 3.45
C LEU A 4 -9.52 8.80 4.18
N GLU A 5 -9.25 9.98 4.74
CA GLU A 5 -8.06 10.21 5.58
C GLU A 5 -7.93 9.20 6.71
N SER A 6 -9.03 8.92 7.42
CA SER A 6 -9.03 7.99 8.56
C SER A 6 -8.67 6.55 8.16
N GLU A 7 -8.99 6.14 6.92
CA GLU A 7 -8.59 4.84 6.37
C GLU A 7 -7.11 4.80 5.96
N LEU A 8 -6.51 5.97 5.71
CA LEU A 8 -5.11 6.14 5.32
C LEU A 8 -4.19 6.47 6.51
N THR A 9 -4.74 6.51 7.72
CA THR A 9 -4.02 6.83 8.95
C THR A 9 -3.48 5.57 9.62
N CYS A 10 -2.23 5.64 10.05
CA CYS A 10 -1.60 4.59 10.84
C CYS A 10 -2.17 4.56 12.27
N PRO A 11 -2.61 3.39 12.78
CA PRO A 11 -3.23 3.27 14.10
C PRO A 11 -2.24 3.49 15.27
N ILE A 12 -0.94 3.65 14.98
CA ILE A 12 0.12 3.81 16.00
C ILE A 12 0.58 5.25 16.13
N CYS A 13 0.93 5.92 15.02
CA CYS A 13 1.35 7.32 15.05
C CYS A 13 0.21 8.31 14.82
N LEU A 14 -0.97 7.83 14.38
CA LEU A 14 -2.14 8.66 14.07
C LEU A 14 -1.92 9.68 12.93
N GLU A 15 -0.87 9.46 12.14
CA GLU A 15 -0.56 10.21 10.92
C GLU A 15 -0.81 9.32 9.69
N LEU A 16 -0.86 9.92 8.49
CA LEU A 16 -0.89 9.16 7.24
C LEU A 16 0.27 8.15 7.19
N PHE A 17 0.03 6.96 6.63
CA PHE A 17 1.10 5.94 6.59
C PHE A 17 2.34 6.45 5.85
N GLU A 18 3.50 6.21 6.45
CA GLU A 18 4.82 6.48 5.89
C GLU A 18 5.61 5.16 5.81
N ASP A 19 6.07 4.82 4.60
CA ASP A 19 6.68 3.51 4.28
C ASP A 19 5.84 2.34 4.86
N PRO A 20 4.58 2.17 4.42
CA PRO A 20 3.67 1.17 4.99
C PRO A 20 4.20 -0.24 4.73
N LEU A 21 4.48 -0.98 5.79
CA LEU A 21 4.74 -2.41 5.76
C LEU A 21 3.43 -3.18 5.69
N LEU A 22 3.38 -4.20 4.84
CA LEU A 22 2.31 -5.19 4.78
C LEU A 22 2.66 -6.37 5.69
N LEU A 23 1.88 -6.53 6.74
CA LEU A 23 2.03 -7.64 7.69
C LEU A 23 1.40 -8.93 7.12
N PRO A 24 1.83 -10.12 7.58
CA PRO A 24 1.22 -11.40 7.16
C PRO A 24 -0.29 -11.51 7.42
N CYS A 25 -0.81 -10.74 8.37
CA CYS A 25 -2.25 -10.62 8.66
C CYS A 25 -2.97 -9.57 7.79
N ALA A 26 -2.37 -9.16 6.66
CA ALA A 26 -2.88 -8.18 5.70
C ALA A 26 -3.14 -6.76 6.22
N HIS A 27 -2.71 -6.44 7.45
CA HIS A 27 -2.76 -5.08 7.98
C HIS A 27 -1.50 -4.31 7.63
N SER A 28 -1.59 -2.98 7.61
CA SER A 28 -0.45 -2.11 7.38
C SER A 28 -0.02 -1.32 8.61
N LEU A 29 1.28 -1.05 8.73
CA LEU A 29 1.92 -0.21 9.74
C LEU A 29 3.07 0.56 9.10
N CYS A 30 3.35 1.79 9.53
CA CYS A 30 4.58 2.48 9.13
C CYS A 30 5.80 1.66 9.56
N PHE A 31 6.86 1.66 8.75
CA PHE A 31 8.12 0.99 9.09
C PHE A 31 8.61 1.38 10.50
N ASN A 32 8.65 2.68 10.78
CA ASN A 32 9.09 3.22 12.08
C ASN A 32 8.17 2.81 13.24
N CYS A 33 6.86 2.67 12.98
CA CYS A 33 5.91 2.22 14.00
C CYS A 33 6.13 0.75 14.35
N ALA A 34 6.31 -0.12 13.35
CA ALA A 34 6.65 -1.52 13.56
C ALA A 34 8.00 -1.67 14.29
N HIS A 35 9.00 -0.85 13.92
CA HIS A 35 10.32 -0.84 14.57
C HIS A 35 10.22 -0.49 16.05
N ARG A 36 9.46 0.57 16.41
CA ARG A 36 9.24 0.96 17.81
C ARG A 36 8.54 -0.13 18.62
N ILE A 37 7.54 -0.81 18.04
CA ILE A 37 6.86 -1.94 18.71
C ILE A 37 7.88 -3.05 18.98
N LEU A 38 8.65 -3.45 17.97
CA LEU A 38 9.65 -4.51 18.10
C LEU A 38 10.69 -4.19 19.19
N VAL A 39 11.22 -2.96 19.21
CA VAL A 39 12.21 -2.52 20.21
C VAL A 39 11.59 -2.39 21.61
N SER A 40 10.32 -2.00 21.72
CA SER A 40 9.64 -1.90 23.02
C SER A 40 9.38 -3.26 23.66
N HIS A 41 9.31 -4.33 22.86
CA HIS A 41 9.18 -5.70 23.33
C HIS A 41 10.55 -6.37 23.63
N CYS A 42 11.67 -5.67 23.48
CA CYS A 42 12.97 -6.11 23.98
C CYS A 42 12.99 -6.09 25.52
N THR A 43 13.08 -7.25 26.17
CA THR A 43 13.54 -7.29 27.56
C THR A 43 15.05 -7.04 27.61
N PRO A 44 15.58 -6.28 28.59
CA PRO A 44 16.99 -5.89 28.65
C PRO A 44 18.00 -7.06 28.79
N SER A 45 17.52 -8.30 28.91
CA SER A 45 18.34 -9.51 29.03
C SER A 45 18.64 -10.22 27.70
N GLU A 46 18.05 -9.81 26.57
CA GLU A 46 18.26 -10.47 25.27
C GLU A 46 18.71 -9.48 24.19
N PRO A 47 19.72 -9.81 23.37
CA PRO A 47 20.15 -8.95 22.28
C PRO A 47 18.99 -8.75 21.28
N ILE A 48 18.86 -7.54 20.74
CA ILE A 48 17.81 -7.11 19.78
C ILE A 48 17.71 -8.06 18.57
N GLN A 49 18.79 -8.78 18.26
CA GLN A 49 18.87 -9.78 17.18
C GLN A 49 18.02 -11.04 17.43
N SER A 50 17.55 -11.28 18.66
CA SER A 50 16.78 -12.49 19.04
C SER A 50 15.26 -12.30 19.00
N ILE A 51 14.75 -11.09 18.74
CA ILE A 51 13.31 -10.82 18.81
C ILE A 51 12.67 -11.25 17.49
N GLY A 52 12.35 -12.53 17.46
CA GLY A 52 11.75 -13.19 16.31
C GLY A 52 10.26 -12.94 16.15
N ALA A 53 9.59 -12.14 17.00
CA ALA A 53 8.16 -11.90 16.83
C ALA A 53 7.62 -10.62 17.50
N PHE A 54 6.52 -10.08 16.96
CA PHE A 54 5.68 -9.07 17.61
C PHE A 54 4.19 -9.30 17.28
N GLN A 55 3.27 -8.65 17.99
CA GLN A 55 1.83 -8.75 17.72
C GLN A 55 1.32 -7.57 16.90
N CYS A 56 0.45 -7.85 15.93
CA CYS A 56 -0.27 -6.81 15.19
C CYS A 56 -1.15 -5.99 16.17
N PRO A 57 -1.02 -4.65 16.22
CA PRO A 57 -1.83 -3.81 17.10
C PRO A 57 -3.31 -3.84 16.71
N THR A 58 -3.64 -4.09 15.44
CA THR A 58 -5.02 -4.09 14.94
C THR A 58 -5.76 -5.39 15.25
N CYS A 59 -5.14 -6.55 14.96
CA CYS A 59 -5.81 -7.85 15.04
C CYS A 59 -5.17 -8.86 16.01
N ARG A 60 -4.09 -8.47 16.71
CA ARG A 60 -3.32 -9.30 17.65
C ARG A 60 -2.66 -10.54 17.05
N TYR A 61 -2.67 -10.69 15.72
CA TYR A 61 -1.93 -11.74 15.03
C TYR A 61 -0.42 -11.66 15.34
N VAL A 62 0.19 -12.81 15.64
CA VAL A 62 1.62 -12.90 15.95
C VAL A 62 2.42 -12.96 14.65
N ILE A 63 3.31 -12.00 14.47
CA ILE A 63 4.13 -11.80 13.28
C ILE A 63 5.53 -12.28 13.60
N THR A 64 5.91 -13.43 13.06
CA THR A 64 7.26 -13.98 13.21
C THR A 64 8.20 -13.37 12.17
N LEU A 65 9.35 -12.88 12.62
CA LEU A 65 10.40 -12.28 11.83
C LEU A 65 11.56 -13.26 11.64
N ASN A 66 12.22 -13.17 10.48
CA ASN A 66 13.45 -13.92 10.18
C ASN A 66 14.69 -13.09 10.54
N GLN A 67 15.88 -13.56 10.15
CA GLN A 67 17.15 -12.86 10.38
C GLN A 67 17.21 -11.44 9.78
N ARG A 68 16.36 -11.12 8.79
CA ARG A 68 16.24 -9.78 8.20
C ARG A 68 15.32 -8.85 9.00
N GLY A 69 14.69 -9.34 10.07
CA GLY A 69 13.78 -8.54 10.89
C GLY A 69 12.63 -7.94 10.06
N LEU A 70 12.36 -6.66 10.30
CA LEU A 70 11.31 -5.90 9.60
C LEU A 70 11.63 -5.65 8.12
N GLU A 71 12.90 -5.61 7.72
CA GLU A 71 13.28 -5.45 6.31
C GLU A 71 12.87 -6.65 5.45
N GLY A 72 12.61 -7.79 6.08
CA GLY A 72 12.06 -8.97 5.42
C GLY A 72 10.58 -8.85 5.05
N LEU A 73 9.84 -7.89 5.62
CA LEU A 73 8.43 -7.68 5.34
C LEU A 73 8.24 -6.90 4.03
N LYS A 74 7.12 -7.15 3.34
CA LYS A 74 6.80 -6.46 2.09
C LYS A 74 6.32 -5.05 2.38
N ARG A 75 6.67 -4.09 1.53
CA ARG A 75 6.07 -2.76 1.51
C ARG A 75 4.75 -2.78 0.76
N ASN A 76 3.73 -2.09 1.29
CA ASN A 76 2.45 -1.89 0.65
C ASN A 76 2.52 -0.68 -0.30
N VAL A 77 3.13 -0.89 -1.46
CA VAL A 77 3.32 0.17 -2.48
C VAL A 77 1.98 0.73 -2.96
N THR A 78 0.93 -0.10 -3.01
CA THR A 78 -0.42 0.35 -3.40
C THR A 78 -0.97 1.36 -2.41
N LEU A 79 -0.86 1.11 -1.10
CA LEU A 79 -1.29 2.05 -0.06
C LEU A 79 -0.49 3.36 -0.13
N GLN A 80 0.83 3.28 -0.33
CA GLN A 80 1.67 4.46 -0.52
C GLN A 80 1.19 5.28 -1.73
N ASN A 81 0.92 4.64 -2.87
CA ASN A 81 0.43 5.32 -4.07
C ASN A 81 -0.94 6.00 -3.85
N ILE A 82 -1.82 5.43 -3.02
CA ILE A 82 -3.11 6.02 -2.69
C ILE A 82 -2.90 7.28 -1.83
N ILE A 83 -2.03 7.20 -0.81
CA ILE A 83 -1.68 8.34 0.05
C ILE A 83 -1.09 9.48 -0.77
N ASP A 84 -0.17 9.18 -1.69
CA ASP A 84 0.45 10.18 -2.56
C ASP A 84 -0.60 10.92 -3.42
N ARG A 85 -1.61 10.20 -3.93
CA ARG A 85 -2.71 10.79 -4.71
C ARG A 85 -3.65 11.59 -3.84
N TYR A 86 -3.97 11.10 -2.64
CA TYR A 86 -4.79 11.79 -1.66
C TYR A 86 -4.20 13.14 -1.29
N GLN A 87 -2.90 13.19 -0.98
CA GLN A 87 -2.19 14.42 -0.66
C GLN A 87 -2.17 15.39 -1.85
N LYS A 88 -1.88 14.90 -3.07
CA LYS A 88 -1.92 15.73 -4.28
C LYS A 88 -3.29 16.35 -4.54
N ALA A 89 -4.36 15.58 -4.36
CA ALA A 89 -5.73 16.06 -4.52
C ALA A 89 -6.10 17.09 -3.43
N SER A 90 -5.61 16.90 -2.21
CA SER A 90 -5.85 17.82 -1.08
C SER A 90 -5.11 19.16 -1.23
N LEU A 91 -3.94 19.15 -1.87
CA LEU A 91 -3.14 20.35 -2.17
C LEU A 91 -3.62 21.09 -3.44
N SER A 92 -4.31 20.37 -4.33
CA SER A 92 -4.93 20.94 -5.52
C SER A 92 -6.28 21.54 -5.12
N GLY A 93 -6.29 22.82 -4.73
CA GLY A 93 -7.55 23.55 -4.55
C GLY A 93 -8.45 23.46 -5.80
N PRO A 94 -9.75 23.79 -5.71
CA PRO A 94 -10.75 23.58 -6.78
C PRO A 94 -10.49 24.29 -8.12
N ASN A 95 -9.35 24.96 -8.30
CA ASN A 95 -8.90 25.56 -9.55
C ASN A 95 -7.52 25.01 -9.96
N SER A 96 -7.48 23.83 -10.57
CA SER A 96 -6.37 23.48 -11.45
C SER A 96 -6.87 22.67 -12.64
N PRO A 97 -6.77 23.18 -13.87
CA PRO A 97 -7.19 22.45 -15.06
C PRO A 97 -6.06 21.48 -15.42
N ASN A 98 -6.16 20.23 -14.99
CA ASN A 98 -5.33 19.20 -15.62
C ASN A 98 -6.08 17.89 -15.81
N GLU A 99 -7.18 17.99 -16.55
CA GLU A 99 -7.55 16.94 -17.49
C GLU A 99 -7.01 17.42 -18.84
N THR A 100 -5.77 17.07 -19.19
CA THR A 100 -5.41 16.98 -20.61
C THR A 100 -6.26 15.84 -21.16
N ARG A 101 -7.50 16.17 -21.52
CA ARG A 101 -8.33 15.41 -22.45
C ARG A 101 -7.42 15.11 -23.62
N ARG A 102 -6.92 13.87 -23.70
CA ARG A 102 -6.35 13.35 -24.93
C ARG A 102 -7.46 13.49 -25.96
N GLU A 103 -7.41 14.55 -26.75
CA GLU A 103 -8.19 14.67 -27.96
C GLU A 103 -7.79 13.47 -28.80
N ARG A 104 -8.75 12.56 -28.93
CA ARG A 104 -8.68 11.41 -29.79
C ARG A 104 -8.67 11.99 -31.21
N VAL A 105 -7.48 12.34 -31.70
CA VAL A 105 -7.27 12.64 -33.12
C VAL A 105 -7.64 11.37 -33.86
N ALA A 106 -8.75 11.43 -34.58
CA ALA A 106 -9.15 10.37 -35.51
C ALA A 106 -8.05 10.25 -36.58
N PRO A 107 -7.49 9.06 -36.86
CA PRO A 107 -6.71 8.89 -38.07
C PRO A 107 -7.68 8.71 -39.24
N GLU A 108 -7.47 9.52 -40.28
CA GLU A 108 -8.09 9.36 -41.58
C GLU A 108 -7.85 7.96 -42.14
N LYS A 109 -8.96 7.26 -42.41
CA LYS A 109 -9.23 6.38 -43.55
C LYS A 109 -7.97 5.87 -44.28
N THR A 110 -7.53 4.68 -43.89
CA THR A 110 -6.89 3.75 -44.81
C THR A 110 -7.52 2.38 -44.56
N ALA A 111 -8.28 1.91 -45.56
CA ALA A 111 -9.04 0.68 -45.52
C ALA A 111 -8.11 -0.53 -45.50
N MET A 112 -8.22 -1.42 -44.50
CA MET A 112 -7.71 -2.79 -44.55
C MET A 112 -8.63 -3.67 -43.68
N THR A 113 -8.94 -4.86 -44.19
CA THR A 113 -10.03 -5.76 -43.81
C THR A 113 -9.71 -6.72 -42.64
N SER A 114 -10.77 -7.07 -41.88
CA SER A 114 -10.97 -8.33 -41.10
C SER A 114 -10.41 -8.43 -39.67
N PRO A 115 -10.87 -9.42 -38.85
CA PRO A 115 -11.99 -9.32 -37.91
C PRO A 115 -11.53 -9.27 -36.44
N SER A 116 -12.41 -8.77 -35.57
CA SER A 116 -12.20 -8.71 -34.12
C SER A 116 -12.53 -10.05 -33.48
N ASP A 117 -11.51 -10.85 -33.16
CA ASP A 117 -11.66 -11.96 -32.22
C ASP A 117 -11.70 -11.41 -30.78
N PRO A 118 -12.69 -11.78 -29.95
CA PRO A 118 -12.71 -11.40 -28.55
C PRO A 118 -11.59 -12.13 -27.78
N VAL A 119 -10.91 -11.40 -26.90
CA VAL A 119 -9.83 -11.94 -26.04
C VAL A 119 -10.41 -13.02 -25.13
N GLN A 120 -9.99 -14.27 -25.35
CA GLN A 120 -10.52 -15.43 -24.63
C GLN A 120 -9.86 -15.57 -23.25
N CYS A 121 -10.69 -15.64 -22.20
CA CYS A 121 -10.27 -15.87 -20.82
C CYS A 121 -9.78 -17.32 -20.66
N GLN A 122 -8.50 -17.51 -20.36
CA GLN A 122 -7.88 -18.84 -20.18
C GLN A 122 -8.30 -19.57 -18.90
N PHE A 123 -9.16 -18.97 -18.07
CA PHE A 123 -9.54 -19.50 -16.75
C PHE A 123 -11.05 -19.74 -16.60
N CYS A 124 -11.85 -19.61 -17.67
CA CYS A 124 -13.29 -19.82 -17.57
C CYS A 124 -13.73 -21.29 -17.58
N GLU A 125 -12.82 -22.26 -17.72
CA GLU A 125 -13.16 -23.69 -17.77
C GLU A 125 -12.22 -24.58 -16.93
N GLN A 126 -11.86 -24.14 -15.72
CA GLN A 126 -11.28 -25.03 -14.70
C GLN A 126 -12.18 -25.09 -13.47
#